data_AF-A0A9X3GYZ9-F1
#
_entry.id   AF-A0A9X3GYZ9-F1
#
_cell.length_a   1.000
_cell.length_b   1.000
_cell.length_c   1.000
_cell.angle_alpha   90.00
_cell.angle_beta   90.00
_cell.angle_gamma   90.00
#
_symmetry.space_group_name_H-M   'P 1'
#
loop_
_entity.id
_entity.type
_entity.pdbx_description
1 polymer ?
#
loop_
_entity_poly.entity_id
_entity_poly.type
_entity_poly.pdbx_seq_one_letter_code
_entity_poly.pdbx_strand_id
1 'polypeptide(L)'
;METIYDWITVAIFAGLVVLFLQRSAGERPPGDSMLNYLLASAGCAVANYFGNKAVGGGGIAYHLLAIAIIAGTLAFVHIVLRPLDKPSQ
;
A
#
# COMPACT_ATOMS: atom_id res chain seq x y z
N MET A 1 -2.78 -17.28 -1.04
CA MET A 1 -1.48 -16.61 -1.19
C MET A 1 -0.66 -17.47 -2.12
N GLU A 2 -0.85 -17.28 -3.41
CA GLU A 2 -0.32 -18.17 -4.45
C GLU A 2 0.81 -17.51 -5.24
N THR A 3 0.81 -16.18 -5.37
CA THR A 3 1.84 -15.46 -6.11
C THR A 3 2.68 -14.55 -5.22
N ILE A 4 3.84 -14.14 -5.75
CA ILE A 4 4.67 -13.12 -5.10
C ILE A 4 3.93 -11.79 -4.88
N TYR A 5 2.97 -11.45 -5.74
CA TYR A 5 2.17 -10.24 -5.60
C TYR A 5 1.22 -10.30 -4.40
N ASP A 6 0.69 -11.48 -4.07
CA ASP A 6 -0.13 -11.65 -2.88
C ASP A 6 0.70 -11.36 -1.61
N TRP A 7 1.91 -11.92 -1.53
CA TRP A 7 2.81 -11.70 -0.40
C TRP A 7 3.22 -10.23 -0.24
N ILE A 8 3.61 -9.58 -1.34
CA ILE A 8 4.05 -8.19 -1.31
C ILE A 8 2.90 -7.25 -0.95
N THR A 9 1.74 -7.38 -1.61
CA THR A 9 0.61 -6.46 -1.39
C THR A 9 -0.01 -6.65 -0.01
N VAL A 10 -0.06 -7.88 0.51
CA VAL A 10 -0.48 -8.14 1.90
C VAL A 10 0.51 -7.56 2.90
N ALA A 11 1.82 -7.67 2.68
CA ALA A 11 2.81 -7.08 3.58
C ALA A 11 2.68 -5.54 3.64
N ILE A 12 2.50 -4.88 2.49
CA ILE A 12 2.27 -3.43 2.42
C ILE A 12 0.96 -3.07 3.13
N PHE A 13 -0.13 -3.79 2.85
CA PHE A 13 -1.43 -3.57 3.47
C PHE A 13 -1.40 -3.77 4.99
N ALA A 14 -0.74 -4.82 5.47
CA ALA A 14 -0.55 -5.05 6.90
C ALA A 14 0.22 -3.90 7.55
N GLY A 15 1.27 -3.39 6.89
CA GLY A 15 1.98 -2.18 7.33
C GLY A 15 1.07 -0.96 7.41
N LEU A 16 0.16 -0.76 6.44
CA LEU A 16 -0.84 0.32 6.47
C LEU A 16 -1.81 0.17 7.63
N VAL A 17 -2.28 -1.04 7.92
CA VAL A 17 -3.16 -1.32 9.06
C VAL A 17 -2.45 -0.98 10.37
N VAL A 18 -1.21 -1.43 10.54
CA VAL A 18 -0.42 -1.12 11.74
C VAL A 18 -0.22 0.39 11.89
N LEU A 19 0.15 1.09 10.81
CA LEU A 19 0.33 2.54 10.81
C LEU A 19 -0.97 3.27 11.19
N PHE A 20 -2.09 2.87 10.59
CA PHE A 20 -3.40 3.41 10.89
C PHE A 20 -3.76 3.23 12.37
N LEU A 21 -3.63 2.00 12.89
CA LEU A 21 -3.93 1.70 14.29
C LEU A 21 -3.05 2.50 15.25
N GLN A 22 -1.75 2.59 14.99
CA GLN A 22 -0.82 3.39 15.79
C GLN A 22 -1.22 4.87 15.85
N ARG A 23 -1.69 5.44 14.72
CA ARG A 23 -2.10 6.83 14.64
C ARG A 23 -3.51 7.09 15.17
N SER A 24 -4.40 6.11 15.08
CA SER A 24 -5.75 6.20 15.66
C SER A 24 -5.75 6.07 17.19
N ALA A 25 -4.80 5.32 17.76
CA ALA A 25 -4.69 5.14 19.21
C ALA A 25 -3.81 6.20 19.91
N GLY A 26 -3.03 6.99 19.16
CA GLY A 26 -2.14 8.01 19.71
C GLY A 26 -2.86 9.33 20.04
N GLU A 27 -2.32 10.11 20.99
CA GLU A 27 -2.89 11.39 21.45
C GLU A 27 -2.78 12.56 20.43
N ARG A 28 -2.51 12.29 19.14
CA ARG A 28 -2.10 13.32 18.17
C ARG A 28 -3.29 13.82 17.31
N PRO A 29 -3.60 15.14 17.27
CA PRO A 29 -4.56 15.70 16.32
C PRO A 29 -3.87 16.27 15.06
N PRO A 30 -4.55 16.38 13.90
CA PRO A 30 -5.64 15.55 13.40
C PRO A 30 -5.07 14.27 12.75
N GLY A 31 -5.66 13.12 13.05
CA GLY A 31 -5.33 11.86 12.37
C GLY A 31 -5.47 12.01 10.86
N ASP A 32 -4.56 11.41 10.08
CA ASP A 32 -4.67 11.51 8.62
C ASP A 32 -6.06 11.03 8.19
N SER A 33 -6.57 11.65 7.12
CA SER A 33 -7.85 11.23 6.56
C SER A 33 -7.85 9.72 6.31
N MET A 34 -8.87 9.03 6.84
CA MET A 34 -9.09 7.61 6.61
C MET A 34 -9.10 7.27 5.10
N LEU A 35 -9.50 8.23 4.26
CA LEU A 35 -9.47 8.09 2.81
C LEU A 35 -8.06 7.84 2.26
N ASN A 36 -7.01 8.39 2.87
CA ASN A 36 -5.64 8.16 2.42
C ASN A 36 -5.23 6.69 2.62
N TYR A 37 -5.62 6.10 3.74
CA TYR A 37 -5.40 4.68 4.01
C TYR A 37 -6.23 3.79 3.07
N LEU A 38 -7.48 4.17 2.80
CA LEU A 38 -8.34 3.47 1.85
C LEU A 38 -7.75 3.50 0.44
N LEU A 39 -7.28 4.66 -0.02
CA LEU A 39 -6.66 4.82 -1.34
C LEU A 39 -5.39 3.97 -1.48
N ALA A 40 -4.52 3.98 -0.46
CA ALA A 40 -3.32 3.15 -0.46
C ALA A 40 -3.66 1.65 -0.45
N SER A 41 -4.70 1.26 0.30
CA SER A 41 -5.20 -0.12 0.35
C SER A 41 -5.81 -0.57 -0.98
N ALA A 42 -6.56 0.32 -1.65
CA ALA A 42 -7.07 0.08 -2.99
C ALA A 42 -5.93 -0.08 -4.01
N GLY A 43 -4.87 0.72 -3.90
CA GLY A 43 -3.64 0.55 -4.69
C GLY A 43 -3.04 -0.84 -4.54
N CYS A 44 -2.97 -1.36 -3.31
CA CYS A 44 -2.52 -2.74 -3.04
C CYS A 44 -3.43 -3.78 -3.72
N ALA A 45 -4.74 -3.64 -3.61
CA ALA A 45 -5.71 -4.55 -4.24
C ALA A 45 -5.59 -4.57 -5.77
N VAL A 46 -5.46 -3.39 -6.39
CA VAL A 46 -5.33 -3.24 -7.85
C VAL A 46 -4.00 -3.81 -8.33
N ALA A 47 -2.89 -3.53 -7.62
CA ALA A 47 -1.59 -4.14 -7.89
C ALA A 47 -1.66 -5.68 -7.81
N ASN A 48 -2.34 -6.21 -6.80
CA ASN A 48 -2.45 -7.65 -6.63
C ASN A 48 -3.23 -8.30 -7.77
N TYR A 49 -4.35 -7.70 -8.17
CA TYR A 49 -5.17 -8.19 -9.27
C TYR A 49 -4.37 -8.28 -10.58
N PHE A 50 -3.68 -7.20 -10.97
CA PHE A 50 -2.88 -7.19 -12.19
C PHE A 50 -1.66 -8.11 -12.09
N GLY A 51 -1.02 -8.17 -10.93
CA GLY A 51 0.12 -9.05 -10.68
C GLY A 51 -0.25 -10.53 -10.79
N ASN A 52 -1.38 -10.94 -10.22
CA ASN A 52 -1.88 -12.31 -10.33
C ASN A 52 -2.27 -12.67 -11.77
N LYS A 53 -2.88 -11.73 -12.51
CA LYS A 53 -3.13 -11.90 -13.94
C LYS A 53 -1.84 -12.01 -14.75
N ALA A 54 -0.79 -11.29 -14.38
CA ALA A 54 0.52 -11.39 -15.03
C ALA A 54 1.10 -12.81 -14.93
N VAL A 55 1.14 -13.34 -13.70
CA VAL A 55 1.63 -14.70 -13.41
C VAL A 55 0.76 -15.77 -14.10
N GLY A 56 -0.56 -15.58 -14.14
CA GLY A 56 -1.50 -16.49 -14.79
C GLY A 56 -1.52 -16.47 -16.32
N GLY A 57 -0.58 -15.77 -16.98
CA GLY A 57 -0.44 -15.75 -18.44
C GLY A 57 -0.72 -14.40 -19.12
N GLY A 58 -0.94 -13.32 -18.36
CA GLY A 58 -1.14 -11.97 -18.90
C GLY A 58 0.12 -11.35 -19.55
N GLY A 59 1.30 -11.94 -19.32
CA GLY A 59 2.55 -11.53 -19.94
C GLY A 59 3.24 -10.33 -19.28
N ILE A 60 4.35 -9.88 -19.87
CA ILE A 60 5.25 -8.89 -19.27
C ILE A 60 4.60 -7.52 -19.01
N ALA A 61 3.65 -7.12 -19.85
CA ALA A 61 2.95 -5.83 -19.69
C ALA A 61 2.18 -5.74 -18.36
N TYR A 62 1.55 -6.85 -17.94
CA TYR A 62 0.84 -6.91 -16.66
C TYR A 62 1.80 -6.87 -15.47
N HIS A 63 2.98 -7.50 -15.59
CA HIS A 63 4.03 -7.40 -14.56
C HIS A 63 4.49 -5.96 -14.38
N LEU A 64 4.78 -5.25 -15.49
CA LEU A 64 5.20 -3.86 -15.47
C LEU A 64 4.12 -2.96 -14.86
N LEU A 65 2.85 -3.18 -15.24
CA LEU A 65 1.72 -2.43 -14.69
C LEU A 65 1.59 -2.65 -13.17
N ALA A 66 1.63 -3.90 -12.71
CA ALA A 66 1.55 -4.23 -11.29
C ALA A 66 2.69 -3.60 -10.49
N ILE A 67 3.92 -3.68 -10.99
CA ILE A 67 5.10 -3.06 -10.36
C ILE A 67 4.94 -1.53 -10.29
N ALA A 68 4.47 -0.90 -11.37
CA ALA A 68 4.23 0.54 -11.39
C ALA A 68 3.18 0.97 -10.36
N ILE A 69 2.10 0.19 -10.19
CA ILE A 69 1.08 0.46 -9.17
C ILE A 69 1.63 0.28 -7.75
N ILE A 70 2.44 -0.76 -7.51
CA ILE A 70 3.10 -0.96 -6.20
C ILE A 70 4.02 0.21 -5.89
N ALA A 71 4.89 0.59 -6.83
CA ALA A 71 5.81 1.70 -6.66
C ALA A 71 5.06 3.02 -6.42
N GLY A 72 4.00 3.29 -7.19
CA GLY A 72 3.14 4.45 -7.01
C GLY A 72 2.43 4.46 -5.66
N THR A 73 1.94 3.30 -5.20
CA THR A 73 1.32 3.15 -3.88
C THR A 73 2.33 3.43 -2.77
N LEU A 74 3.55 2.86 -2.84
CA LEU A 74 4.61 3.12 -1.86
C LEU A 74 5.03 4.59 -1.85
N ALA A 75 5.18 5.20 -3.03
CA ALA A 75 5.49 6.63 -3.14
C ALA A 75 4.39 7.49 -2.50
N PHE A 76 3.12 7.19 -2.79
CA PHE A 76 1.98 7.86 -2.16
C PHE A 76 2.02 7.72 -0.64
N VAL A 77 2.24 6.52 -0.12
CA VAL A 77 2.34 6.25 1.32
C VAL A 77 3.47 7.06 1.94
N HIS A 78 4.65 7.11 1.31
CA HIS A 78 5.77 7.88 1.83
C HIS A 78 5.56 9.40 1.78
N ILE A 79 4.91 9.94 0.75
CA ILE A 79 4.73 11.39 0.58
C ILE A 79 3.53 11.91 1.38
N VAL A 80 2.43 11.16 1.40
CA VAL A 80 1.15 11.58 1.97
C VAL A 80 0.99 11.11 3.41
N LEU A 81 1.22 9.82 3.68
CA LEU A 81 1.12 9.29 5.03
C LEU A 81 2.40 9.52 5.83
N ARG A 82 3.56 9.64 5.19
CA ARG A 82 4.85 9.96 5.85
C ARG A 82 5.10 9.11 7.11
N PRO A 83 5.14 7.77 6.98
CA PRO A 83 5.25 6.88 8.14
C PRO A 83 6.53 7.07 8.96
N LEU A 84 7.57 7.65 8.38
CA LEU A 84 8.89 7.81 8.98
C LEU A 84 9.16 9.21 9.56
N ASP A 85 8.20 10.14 9.45
CA ASP A 85 8.37 11.49 9.97
C ASP A 85 8.52 11.45 11.49
N LYS A 86 9.59 12.09 11.99
CA LYS A 86 9.87 12.17 13.42
C LYS A 86 8.77 13.00 14.11
N PRO A 87 8.31 12.61 15.31
CA PRO A 87 7.43 13.49 16.07
C PRO A 87 8.13 14.83 16.29
N SER A 88 7.53 15.91 15.80
CA SER A 88 7.90 17.27 16.14
C SER A 88 7.70 17.41 17.66
N GLN A 89 8.80 17.60 18.39
CA GLN A 89 8.81 17.85 19.83
C GLN A 89 8.06 19.14 20.16
#